data_AF-A0A967IC46-F1
#
_entry.id   AF-A0A967IC46-F1
#
_cell.length_a   1.000
_cell.length_b   1.000
_cell.length_c   1.000
_cell.angle_alpha   90.00
_cell.angle_beta   90.00
_cell.angle_gamma   90.00
#
_symmetry.space_group_name_H-M   'P 1'
#
loop_
_entity.id
_entity.type
_entity.pdbx_description
1 polymer ?
#
loop_
_entity_poly.entity_id
_entity_poly.type
_entity_poly.pdbx_seq_one_letter_code
_entity_poly.pdbx_strand_id
1 'polypeptide(L)' 'NAGIGVRGGPEVDNDSWQKIWEINVMGHIYATRAALPAMLERGDGYIINTASAAGLL' A
#
# COMPACT_ATOMS: atom_id res chain seq x y z
N ASN A 1 -4.19 2.53 -7.99
CA ASN A 1 -2.92 2.94 -7.37
C ASN A 1 -3.20 4.13 -6.44
N ALA A 2 -3.27 3.91 -5.14
CA ALA A 2 -3.52 4.96 -4.14
C ALA A 2 -2.31 5.04 -3.21
N GLY A 3 -1.83 6.26 -2.96
CA GLY A 3 -0.71 6.51 -2.06
C GLY A 3 -0.66 7.98 -1.68
N ILE A 4 -0.20 8.25 -0.45
CA ILE A 4 0.00 9.60 0.07
C ILE A 4 1.40 9.77 0.63
N GLY A 5 1.86 11.01 0.66
CA GLY A 5 3.05 11.41 1.40
C GLY A 5 2.71 12.60 2.29
N VAL A 6 3.35 12.66 3.46
CA VAL A 6 3.31 13.83 4.34
C VAL A 6 4.70 14.44 4.33
N ARG A 7 4.79 15.76 4.14
CA ARG A 7 6.06 16.48 4.24
C ARG A 7 6.44 16.63 5.72
N GLY A 8 7.70 16.39 6.04
CA GLY A 8 8.25 16.52 7.38
C GLY A 8 9.30 15.45 7.67
N GLY A 9 9.75 15.40 8.91
CA GLY A 9 10.71 14.45 9.45
C GLY A 9 10.22 13.81 10.76
N PRO A 10 11.12 13.59 11.74
CA PRO A 10 10.76 12.96 13.01
C PRO A 10 9.68 13.68 13.83
N GLU A 11 9.38 14.94 13.52
CA GLU A 11 8.37 15.77 14.18
C GLU A 11 6.93 15.52 13.71
N VAL A 12 6.75 14.76 12.61
CA VAL A 12 5.41 14.44 12.08
C VAL A 12 4.61 13.65 13.11
N ASP A 13 3.36 14.04 13.30
CA ASP A 13 2.47 13.40 14.29
C ASP A 13 2.16 11.93 13.94
N ASN A 14 1.83 11.16 14.97
CA ASN A 14 1.54 9.73 14.84
C ASN A 14 0.32 9.47 13.96
N ASP A 15 -0.66 10.38 13.93
CA ASP A 15 -1.88 10.22 13.12
C ASP A 15 -1.55 10.29 11.63
N SER A 16 -0.64 11.18 11.24
CA SER A 16 -0.11 11.29 9.89
C SER A 16 0.67 10.04 9.50
N TRP A 17 1.53 9.54 10.40
CA TRP A 17 2.22 8.26 10.19
C TRP A 17 1.24 7.11 10.00
N GLN A 18 0.23 7.00 10.87
CA GLN A 18 -0.78 5.95 10.79
C GLN A 18 -1.56 6.05 9.48
N LYS A 19 -1.93 7.27 9.05
CA LYS A 19 -2.66 7.47 7.81
C LYS A 19 -1.85 7.05 6.58
N ILE A 20 -0.54 7.33 6.56
CA ILE A 20 0.36 6.87 5.50
C ILE A 20 0.42 5.34 5.49
N TRP A 21 0.54 4.71 6.66
CA TRP A 21 0.57 3.25 6.78
C TRP A 21 -0.73 2.60 6.28
N GLU A 22 -1.88 3.09 6.73
CA GLU A 22 -3.19 2.58 6.34
C GLU A 22 -3.39 2.65 4.82
N ILE A 23 -2.98 3.75 4.19
CA ILE A 23 -3.18 3.94 2.75
C ILE A 23 -2.13 3.20 1.92
N ASN A 24 -0.84 3.42 2.22
CA ASN A 24 0.25 2.97 1.36
C ASN A 24 0.63 1.50 1.59
N VAL A 25 0.30 0.92 2.74
CA VAL A 25 0.64 -0.48 3.06
C VAL A 25 -0.63 -1.30 3.17
N MET A 26 -1.49 -0.96 4.13
CA MET A 26 -2.69 -1.77 4.40
C MET A 26 -3.69 -1.73 3.25
N GLY A 27 -3.81 -0.60 2.55
CA GLY A 27 -4.65 -0.49 1.35
C GLY A 27 -4.33 -1.53 0.27
N HIS A 28 -3.05 -1.79 0.00
CA HIS A 28 -2.64 -2.84 -0.94
C HIS A 28 -2.91 -4.25 -0.41
N ILE A 29 -2.74 -4.48 0.90
CA ILE A 29 -3.08 -5.75 1.55
C ILE A 29 -4.58 -6.02 1.43
N TYR A 30 -5.43 -5.04 1.71
CA TYR A 30 -6.88 -5.18 1.62
C TYR A 30 -7.33 -5.42 0.18
N ALA A 31 -6.80 -4.66 -0.78
CA ALA A 31 -7.07 -4.87 -2.20
C ALA A 31 -6.66 -6.28 -2.65
N THR A 32 -5.50 -6.76 -2.20
CA THR A 32 -5.00 -8.11 -2.49
C THR A 32 -5.92 -9.16 -1.89
N ARG A 33 -6.30 -9.04 -0.61
CA ARG A 33 -7.23 -9.99 0.04
C ARG A 33 -8.57 -10.07 -0.66
N ALA A 34 -9.07 -8.95 -1.18
CA ALA A 34 -10.31 -8.91 -1.93
C ALA A 34 -10.20 -9.56 -3.32
N ALA A 35 -9.09 -9.32 -4.04
CA ALA A 35 -8.93 -9.78 -5.42
C ALA A 35 -8.38 -11.22 -5.54
N LEU A 36 -7.52 -11.64 -4.59
CA LEU A 36 -6.75 -12.87 -4.66
C LEU A 36 -7.63 -14.14 -4.77
N PRO A 37 -8.75 -14.30 -4.03
CA PRO A 37 -9.58 -15.50 -4.14
C PRO A 37 -10.05 -15.78 -5.57
N ALA A 38 -10.52 -14.75 -6.28
CA ALA A 38 -11.00 -14.88 -7.66
C ALA A 38 -9.86 -15.09 -8.68
N MET A 39 -8.64 -14.60 -8.38
CA MET A 39 -7.46 -14.91 -9.19
C MET A 39 -7.04 -16.37 -9.04
N LEU A 40 -7.10 -16.90 -7.81
CA LEU A 40 -6.79 -18.30 -7.53
C LEU A 40 -7.79 -19.25 -8.16
N GLU A 41 -9.09 -18.96 -8.08
CA GLU A 41 -10.15 -19.77 -8.71
C GLU A 41 -9.95 -19.86 -10.24
N ARG A 42 -9.57 -18.75 -10.88
CA ARG A 42 -9.28 -18.71 -12.31
C ARG A 42 -7.93 -19.35 -12.68
N GLY A 43 -7.03 -19.53 -11.71
CA GLY A 43 -5.66 -20.00 -11.94
C GLY A 43 -4.75 -18.96 -12.61
N ASP A 44 -5.17 -17.69 -12.71
CA ASP A 44 -4.41 -16.63 -13.38
C ASP A 44 -4.76 -15.23 -12.84
N GLY A 45 -3.76 -14.34 -12.80
CA GLY A 45 -3.90 -12.95 -12.39
C GLY A 45 -2.60 -12.33 -11.90
N TYR A 46 -2.54 -11.00 -11.99
CA TYR A 46 -1.39 -10.20 -11.55
C TYR A 46 -1.84 -9.11 -10.57
N ILE A 47 -1.03 -8.90 -9.54
CA ILE A 47 -1.14 -7.77 -8.62
C ILE A 47 0.11 -6.93 -8.79
N ILE A 48 -0.07 -5.66 -9.16
CA ILE A 48 1.02 -4.72 -9.41
C ILE A 48 0.83 -3.51 -8.49
N ASN A 49 1.83 -3.25 -7.65
CA ASN A 49 1.87 -2.08 -6.78
C ASN A 49 2.88 -1.08 -7.32
N THR A 50 2.54 0.21 -7.32
CA THR A 50 3.49 1.27 -7.66
C THR A 50 4.26 1.65 -6.40
N ALA A 51 5.55 1.35 -6.37
CA ALA A 51 6.45 1.74 -5.29
C ALA A 51 7.39 2.88 -5.72
N SER A 52 8.07 3.49 -4.77
CA SER A 52 9.10 4.51 -5.00
C SER A 52 10.49 3.90 -4.81
N ALA A 53 11.50 4.41 -5.52
CA ALA A 53 12.90 4.07 -5.28
C ALA A 53 13.33 4.34 -3.83
N ALA A 54 12.68 5.28 -3.15
CA ALA A 54 12.92 5.57 -1.73
C ALA A 54 12.58 4.41 -0.79
N GLY A 55 11.78 3.42 -1.23
CA GLY A 55 11.48 2.22 -0.43
C GLY A 55 12.46 1.06 -0.65
N LEU A 56 13.46 1.23 -1.50
CA LEU A 56 14.49 0.21 -1.78
C LEU A 56 15.78 0.42 -0.96
N LEU A 57 16.00 1.64 -0.49
CA LEU A 57 17.24 2.08 0.17
C LEU A 57 17.21 1.86 1.68
#